data_AF-A0A931SB64-F1
#
_entry.id   AF-A0A931SB64-F1
#
_cell.length_a   1.000
_cell.length_b   1.000
_cell.length_c   1.000
_cell.angle_alpha   90.00
_cell.angle_beta   90.00
_cell.angle_gamma   90.00
#
_symmetry.space_group_name_H-M   'P 1'
#
loop_
_entity.id
_entity.type
_entity.pdbx_description
1 polymer ?
#
loop_
_entity_poly.entity_id
_entity_poly.type
_entity_poly.pdbx_seq_one_letter_code
_entity_poly.pdbx_strand_id
1 'polypeptide(L)'
;PADPLRNLAGVWLPYRAKGTSTVASANPSIVVERSVYMASDILAGKIASTSSATSSEVIYNHEKRSDAKIRPWLQSFDLGVDTSRGIYYGVGAVRAQIDAAETAGASGWLLWDPENTYDEAALKKE
;
A
#
# COMPACT_ATOMS: atom_id res chain seq x y z
N PRO A 1 10.29 -1.42 -4.81
CA PRO A 1 11.38 -0.67 -5.49
C PRO A 1 11.61 0.68 -4.78
N ALA A 2 12.72 1.36 -5.02
CA ALA A 2 12.88 2.75 -4.57
C ALA A 2 11.90 3.66 -5.33
N ASP A 3 11.48 4.75 -4.69
CA ASP A 3 10.66 5.80 -5.31
C ASP A 3 11.42 7.13 -5.21
N PRO A 4 12.21 7.48 -6.22
CA PRO A 4 12.98 8.72 -6.24
C PRO A 4 12.11 9.98 -6.27
N LEU A 5 10.87 9.90 -6.79
CA LEU A 5 9.98 11.05 -6.91
C LEU A 5 9.52 11.54 -5.54
N ARG A 6 9.35 10.60 -4.62
CA ARG A 6 8.93 10.86 -3.24
C ARG A 6 10.09 10.79 -2.24
N ASN A 7 11.33 10.64 -2.72
CA ASN A 7 12.53 10.43 -1.92
C ASN A 7 12.40 9.26 -0.93
N LEU A 8 11.83 8.15 -1.39
CA LEU A 8 11.60 6.99 -0.55
C LEU A 8 12.55 5.84 -0.94
N ALA A 9 13.22 5.28 0.07
CA ALA A 9 14.11 4.15 -0.10
C ALA A 9 13.41 2.92 -0.69
N GLY A 10 14.19 2.07 -1.34
CA GLY A 10 13.73 0.78 -1.82
C GLY A 10 13.40 -0.14 -0.67
N VAL A 11 12.23 -0.76 -0.75
CA VAL A 11 11.74 -1.72 0.25
C VAL A 11 11.74 -3.11 -0.37
N TRP A 12 12.22 -4.09 0.39
CA TRP A 12 12.17 -5.50 0.05
C TRP A 12 11.38 -6.25 1.13
N LEU A 13 10.17 -6.67 0.77
CA LEU A 13 9.25 -7.41 1.65
C LEU A 13 8.88 -8.73 0.97
N PRO A 14 9.70 -9.79 1.10
CA PRO A 14 9.42 -11.07 0.47
C PRO A 14 8.20 -11.74 1.10
N TYR A 15 7.64 -12.72 0.39
CA TYR A 15 6.56 -13.57 0.92
C TYR A 15 7.03 -14.45 2.11
N ARG A 16 8.30 -14.84 2.13
CA ARG A 16 8.93 -15.61 3.21
C ARG A 16 10.32 -15.07 3.52
N ALA A 17 10.65 -15.01 4.80
CA ALA A 17 11.97 -14.68 5.31
C ALA A 17 12.25 -15.48 6.60
N LYS A 18 13.50 -15.48 7.06
CA LYS A 18 13.91 -16.16 8.32
C LYS A 18 13.22 -15.55 9.55
N GLY A 19 12.91 -14.25 9.52
CA GLY A 19 12.11 -13.56 10.52
C GLY A 19 10.82 -13.00 9.89
N THR A 20 9.76 -12.91 10.67
CA THR A 20 8.44 -12.45 10.20
C THR A 20 8.36 -10.93 10.04
N SER A 21 9.14 -10.16 10.79
CA SER A 21 9.08 -8.69 10.76
C SER A 21 9.46 -8.06 9.42
N THR A 22 10.07 -8.81 8.50
CA THR A 22 10.51 -8.30 7.19
C THR A 22 9.65 -8.79 6.03
N VAL A 23 8.56 -9.52 6.28
CA VAL A 23 7.66 -10.00 5.21
C VAL A 23 6.54 -9.01 4.94
N ALA A 24 5.93 -9.09 3.76
CA ALA A 24 4.85 -8.20 3.35
C ALA A 24 3.65 -8.23 4.32
N SER A 25 3.22 -9.41 4.75
CA SER A 25 2.08 -9.57 5.67
C SER A 25 2.29 -8.93 7.05
N ALA A 26 3.53 -8.79 7.51
CA ALA A 26 3.84 -8.11 8.77
C ALA A 26 4.01 -6.59 8.61
N ASN A 27 4.02 -6.09 7.37
CA ASN A 27 4.21 -4.67 7.04
C ASN A 27 3.12 -4.18 6.08
N PRO A 28 1.83 -4.32 6.42
CA PRO A 28 0.75 -4.04 5.47
C PRO A 28 0.67 -2.55 5.09
N SER A 29 0.98 -1.63 6.00
CA SER A 29 0.94 -0.17 5.74
C SER A 29 1.83 0.26 4.58
N ILE A 30 3.09 -0.18 4.57
CA ILE A 30 4.02 0.20 3.50
C ILE A 30 3.66 -0.48 2.19
N VAL A 31 3.09 -1.69 2.22
CA VAL A 31 2.57 -2.34 1.02
C VAL A 31 1.43 -1.52 0.42
N VAL A 32 0.46 -1.09 1.24
CA VAL A 32 -0.66 -0.25 0.80
C VAL A 32 -0.17 1.09 0.28
N GLU A 33 0.66 1.81 1.05
CA GLU A 33 1.19 3.12 0.67
C GLU A 33 1.89 3.06 -0.70
N ARG A 34 2.85 2.14 -0.87
CA ARG A 34 3.61 2.02 -2.12
C ARG A 34 2.74 1.60 -3.30
N SER A 35 1.72 0.78 -3.05
CA SER A 35 0.76 0.36 -4.08
C SER A 35 -0.10 1.54 -4.55
N VAL A 36 -0.59 2.38 -3.62
CA VAL A 36 -1.39 3.56 -3.96
C VAL A 36 -0.57 4.61 -4.71
N TYR A 37 0.68 4.86 -4.31
CA TYR A 37 1.58 5.75 -5.05
C TYR A 37 1.84 5.25 -6.47
N MET A 38 2.17 3.97 -6.62
CA MET A 38 2.44 3.38 -7.93
C MET A 38 1.19 3.43 -8.83
N ALA A 39 0.02 3.10 -8.29
CA ALA A 39 -1.24 3.20 -9.01
C ALA A 39 -1.53 4.66 -9.41
N SER A 40 -1.27 5.63 -8.53
CA SER A 40 -1.47 7.05 -8.82
C SER A 40 -0.56 7.55 -9.94
N ASP A 41 0.68 7.06 -9.97
CA ASP A 41 1.64 7.39 -11.02
C ASP A 41 1.20 6.82 -12.38
N ILE A 42 0.66 5.59 -12.38
CA ILE A 42 0.08 4.97 -13.58
C ILE A 42 -1.12 5.79 -14.09
N LEU A 43 -2.05 6.18 -13.22
CA LEU A 43 -3.22 6.98 -13.63
C LEU A 43 -2.85 8.40 -14.09
N ALA A 44 -1.78 8.97 -13.52
CA ALA A 44 -1.22 10.24 -13.98
C ALA A 44 -0.48 10.11 -15.33
N GLY A 45 -0.33 8.90 -15.88
CA GLY A 45 0.39 8.64 -17.12
C GLY A 45 1.90 8.76 -16.98
N LYS A 46 2.48 8.60 -15.79
CA LYS A 46 3.95 8.70 -15.60
C LYS A 46 4.64 7.47 -16.19
N ILE A 47 5.57 7.67 -17.12
CA ILE A 47 6.19 6.58 -17.91
C ILE A 47 7.63 6.26 -17.51
N ALA A 48 8.37 7.24 -16.97
CA ALA A 48 9.75 7.06 -16.51
C ALA A 48 10.17 8.20 -15.58
N SER A 49 11.00 7.87 -14.60
CA SER A 49 11.91 8.80 -13.93
C SER A 49 13.27 8.64 -14.61
N THR A 50 13.68 9.57 -15.46
CA THR A 50 15.07 9.61 -15.93
C THR A 50 15.94 10.16 -14.81
N SER A 51 16.75 9.29 -14.21
CA SER A 51 17.75 9.67 -13.23
C SER A 51 19.03 10.09 -13.95
N SER A 52 19.20 11.39 -14.20
CA SER A 52 20.54 11.95 -14.33
C SER A 52 21.14 12.05 -12.92
N ALA A 53 22.46 11.96 -12.79
CA ALA A 53 23.18 11.90 -11.50
C ALA A 53 22.89 13.05 -10.51
N THR A 54 22.06 14.03 -10.90
CA THR A 54 21.70 15.22 -10.12
C THR A 54 20.23 15.62 -10.19
N SER A 55 19.37 14.95 -10.98
CA SER A 55 17.93 15.27 -11.05
C SER A 55 17.09 14.10 -11.57
N SER A 56 16.00 13.81 -10.88
CA SER A 56 14.92 12.91 -11.32
C SER A 56 13.89 13.74 -12.09
N GLU A 57 13.85 13.60 -13.42
CA GLU A 57 12.81 14.21 -14.24
C GLU A 57 11.69 13.21 -14.52
N VAL A 58 10.43 13.64 -14.35
CA VAL A 58 9.23 12.84 -14.63
C VAL A 58 8.73 13.14 -16.03
N ILE A 59 8.65 12.10 -16.87
CA ILE A 59 8.00 12.18 -18.18
C ILE A 59 6.54 11.72 -18.05
N TYR A 60 5.61 12.49 -18.62
CA TYR A 60 4.18 12.21 -18.63
C TYR A 60 3.69 11.82 -20.03
N ASN A 61 3.03 10.67 -20.14
CA ASN A 61 2.20 10.30 -21.28
C ASN A 61 0.77 10.79 -21.07
N HIS A 62 0.43 11.90 -21.69
CA HIS A 62 -0.88 12.52 -21.56
C HIS A 62 -2.00 11.64 -22.15
N GLU A 63 -1.72 10.83 -23.18
CA GLU A 63 -2.71 9.92 -23.78
C GLU A 63 -3.08 8.74 -22.86
N LYS A 64 -2.24 8.45 -21.86
CA LYS A 64 -2.47 7.38 -20.89
C LYS A 64 -2.99 7.88 -19.55
N ARG A 65 -3.21 9.19 -19.40
CA ARG A 65 -3.80 9.75 -18.19
C ARG A 65 -5.25 9.30 -18.05
N SER A 66 -5.67 9.00 -16.82
CA SER A 66 -7.03 8.62 -16.47
C SER A 66 -7.50 9.38 -15.23
N ASP A 67 -8.78 9.77 -15.21
CA ASP A 67 -9.43 10.41 -14.06
C ASP A 67 -10.03 9.41 -13.06
N ALA A 68 -9.75 8.12 -13.25
CA ALA A 68 -10.18 7.07 -12.33
C ALA A 68 -9.72 7.36 -10.88
N LYS A 69 -10.51 6.89 -9.92
CA LYS A 69 -10.22 7.06 -8.49
C LYS A 69 -9.70 5.76 -7.91
N ILE A 70 -8.64 5.86 -7.11
CA ILE A 70 -8.04 4.70 -6.44
C ILE A 70 -8.77 4.47 -5.12
N ARG A 71 -9.31 3.28 -4.95
CA ARG A 71 -9.91 2.79 -3.70
C ARG A 71 -9.42 1.36 -3.46
N PRO A 72 -8.37 1.15 -2.64
CA PRO A 72 -7.85 -0.18 -2.40
C PRO A 72 -8.80 -1.01 -1.53
N TRP A 73 -8.79 -2.31 -1.76
CA TRP A 73 -9.31 -3.30 -0.81
C TRP A 73 -8.25 -3.58 0.24
N LEU A 74 -8.63 -3.50 1.51
CA LEU A 74 -7.76 -3.64 2.68
C LEU A 74 -8.17 -4.89 3.47
N GLN A 75 -7.19 -5.70 3.86
CA GLN A 75 -7.44 -6.92 4.63
C GLN A 75 -7.96 -6.58 6.03
N SER A 76 -8.96 -7.32 6.52
CA SER A 76 -9.53 -7.17 7.87
C SER A 76 -9.62 -8.48 8.66
N PHE A 77 -8.88 -9.51 8.26
CA PHE A 77 -8.96 -10.86 8.83
C PHE A 77 -7.58 -11.50 8.97
N ASP A 78 -7.51 -12.57 9.76
CA ASP A 78 -6.32 -13.40 9.91
C ASP A 78 -6.16 -14.38 8.74
N LEU A 79 -5.01 -14.34 8.06
CA LEU A 79 -4.65 -15.36 7.09
C LEU A 79 -4.03 -16.57 7.79
N GLY A 80 -4.63 -17.76 7.63
CA GLY A 80 -4.15 -18.99 8.27
C GLY A 80 -2.66 -19.31 8.02
N VAL A 81 -2.16 -18.95 6.83
CA VAL A 81 -0.74 -19.11 6.47
C VAL A 81 0.18 -18.16 7.25
N ASP A 82 -0.32 -16.98 7.63
CA ASP A 82 0.42 -15.96 8.35
C ASP A 82 0.34 -16.20 9.86
N THR A 83 -0.83 -16.60 10.37
CA THR A 83 -0.98 -16.99 11.78
C THR A 83 -0.15 -18.22 12.12
N SER A 84 -0.01 -19.19 11.21
CA SER A 84 0.90 -20.34 11.39
C SER A 84 2.38 -19.94 11.53
N ARG A 85 2.74 -18.71 11.14
CA ARG A 85 4.09 -18.14 11.27
C ARG A 85 4.18 -17.13 12.43
N GLY A 86 3.09 -16.90 13.17
CA GLY A 86 3.01 -15.93 14.27
C GLY A 86 2.76 -14.48 13.81
N ILE A 87 2.20 -14.27 12.62
CA ILE A 87 1.75 -12.96 12.15
C ILE A 87 0.23 -12.91 12.33
N TYR A 88 -0.24 -11.95 13.14
CA TYR A 88 -1.65 -11.77 13.45
C TYR A 88 -2.12 -10.41 12.94
N TYR A 89 -3.33 -10.40 12.38
CA TYR A 89 -3.93 -9.31 11.68
C TYR A 89 -5.08 -8.73 12.51
N GLY A 90 -4.75 -7.81 13.40
CA GLY A 90 -5.72 -7.17 14.29
C GLY A 90 -6.10 -5.74 13.88
N VAL A 91 -6.89 -5.11 14.74
CA VAL A 91 -7.33 -3.70 14.67
C VAL A 91 -6.21 -2.75 14.29
N GLY A 92 -5.03 -2.90 14.90
CA GLY A 92 -3.88 -2.03 14.63
C GLY A 92 -3.38 -2.14 13.19
N ALA A 93 -3.35 -3.35 12.61
CA ALA A 93 -2.95 -3.57 11.22
C ALA A 93 -3.99 -3.00 10.25
N VAL A 94 -5.28 -3.16 10.56
CA VAL A 94 -6.38 -2.57 9.79
C VAL A 94 -6.29 -1.05 9.77
N ARG A 95 -6.21 -0.41 10.94
CA ARG A 95 -6.06 1.05 11.07
C ARG A 95 -4.84 1.56 10.31
N ALA A 96 -3.69 0.89 10.48
CA ALA A 96 -2.45 1.31 9.84
C ALA A 96 -2.47 1.17 8.30
N GLN A 97 -3.26 0.25 7.73
CA GLN A 97 -3.50 0.24 6.28
C GLN A 97 -4.39 1.41 5.84
N ILE A 98 -5.45 1.69 6.61
CA ILE A 98 -6.37 2.78 6.28
C ILE A 98 -5.60 4.10 6.27
N ASP A 99 -4.79 4.36 7.31
CA ASP A 99 -3.96 5.57 7.38
C ASP A 99 -2.95 5.63 6.23
N ALA A 100 -2.37 4.50 5.84
CA ALA A 100 -1.47 4.43 4.69
C ALA A 100 -2.18 4.75 3.37
N ALA A 101 -3.40 4.25 3.16
CA ALA A 101 -4.20 4.55 1.98
C ALA A 101 -4.60 6.04 1.92
N GLU A 102 -5.10 6.58 3.03
CA GLU A 102 -5.48 7.99 3.17
C GLU A 102 -4.27 8.92 2.94
N THR A 103 -3.14 8.63 3.60
CA THR A 103 -1.90 9.41 3.47
C THR A 103 -1.36 9.36 2.04
N ALA A 104 -1.45 8.21 1.38
CA ALA A 104 -0.98 8.06 0.00
C ALA A 104 -1.89 8.71 -1.05
N GLY A 105 -3.03 9.29 -0.63
CA GLY A 105 -3.95 10.01 -1.51
C GLY A 105 -5.02 9.14 -2.17
N ALA A 106 -5.31 7.95 -1.62
CA ALA A 106 -6.46 7.17 -2.07
C ALA A 106 -7.76 7.96 -1.87
N SER A 107 -8.72 7.81 -2.78
CA SER A 107 -10.02 8.51 -2.72
C SER A 107 -11.02 7.85 -1.76
N GLY A 108 -10.54 6.98 -0.89
CA GLY A 108 -11.30 6.07 -0.04
C GLY A 108 -10.71 4.66 -0.08
N TRP A 109 -11.32 3.72 0.63
CA TRP A 109 -10.88 2.34 0.77
C TRP A 109 -12.09 1.45 1.03
N LEU A 110 -11.91 0.13 0.88
CA LEU A 110 -12.89 -0.90 1.20
C LEU A 110 -12.22 -1.91 2.14
N LEU A 111 -12.88 -2.32 3.20
CA LEU A 111 -12.41 -3.46 4.00
C LEU A 111 -12.93 -4.75 3.38
N TRP A 112 -12.09 -5.77 3.42
CA TRP A 112 -12.45 -7.13 3.04
C TRP A 112 -12.19 -8.09 4.18
N ASP A 113 -13.24 -8.78 4.58
CA ASP A 113 -13.19 -9.97 5.42
C ASP A 113 -14.05 -11.06 4.75
N PRO A 114 -13.53 -12.27 4.48
CA PRO A 114 -14.33 -13.37 3.92
C PRO A 114 -15.51 -13.78 4.82
N GLU A 115 -15.43 -13.55 6.13
CA GLU A 115 -16.50 -13.79 7.11
C GLU A 115 -17.46 -12.58 7.23
N ASN A 116 -17.19 -11.48 6.51
CA ASN A 116 -17.93 -10.21 6.58
C ASN A 116 -18.06 -9.62 7.99
N THR A 117 -17.09 -9.90 8.86
CA THR A 117 -17.02 -9.33 10.20
C THR A 117 -16.01 -8.19 10.20
N TYR A 118 -16.36 -7.03 10.77
CA TYR A 118 -15.49 -5.86 10.77
C TYR A 118 -15.43 -5.27 12.18
N ASP A 119 -14.21 -5.02 12.66
CA ASP A 119 -13.99 -4.44 13.99
C ASP A 119 -14.02 -2.91 13.91
N GLU A 120 -15.06 -2.31 14.50
CA GLU A 120 -15.24 -0.86 14.56
C GLU A 120 -14.09 -0.14 15.28
N ALA A 121 -13.32 -0.82 16.14
CA ALA A 121 -12.17 -0.23 16.82
C ALA A 121 -11.06 0.20 15.84
N ALA A 122 -11.06 -0.31 14.60
CA ALA A 122 -10.14 0.13 13.55
C ALA A 122 -10.60 1.43 12.84
N LEU A 123 -11.83 1.89 13.10
CA LEU A 123 -12.45 3.01 12.42
C LEU A 123 -12.41 4.30 13.26
N LYS A 124 -12.37 5.45 12.59
CA LYS A 124 -12.57 6.74 13.24
C LYS A 124 -14.07 6.94 13.45
N LYS A 125 -14.46 7.45 14.62
CA LYS A 125 -15.85 7.87 14.88
C LYS A 125 -16.17 9.12 14.05
N GLU A 126 -17.41 9.20 13.57
CA GLU A 126 -17.95 10.38 12.89
C GLU A 126 -18.17 11.56 13.85
#